data_AF-X1TJH1-F1
#
_entry.id   AF-X1TJH1-F1
#
_cell.length_a   1.000
_cell.length_b   1.000
_cell.length_c   1.000
_cell.angle_alpha   90.00
_cell.angle_beta   90.00
_cell.angle_gamma   90.00
#
_symmetry.space_group_name_H-M   'P 1'
#
loop_
_entity.id
_entity.type
_entity.pdbx_description
1 polymer ?
#
loop_
_entity_poly.entity_id
_entity_poly.type
_entity_poly.pdbx_seq_one_letter_code
_entity_poly.pdbx_strand_id
1 'polypeptide(L)'
;HAENVDKAVFPGLQGGPHMHTLTAIAVALAEADTPEFVAYAKQIVKNAKVLAEKLLEYGFNLSSGGTDNHLILIDLRRDDSWRREALQIARCTNGRV
;
A
#
# COMPACT_ATOMS: atom_id res chain seq x y z
N HIS A 1 -12.63 19.73 19.70
CA HIS A 1 -12.78 18.37 19.12
C HIS A 1 -11.94 17.31 19.81
N ALA A 2 -10.71 17.61 20.29
CA ALA A 2 -9.83 16.66 20.95
C ALA A 2 -10.50 15.89 22.11
N GLU A 3 -11.14 16.58 23.05
CA GLU A 3 -11.79 15.94 24.21
C GLU A 3 -12.87 14.89 23.85
N ASN A 4 -13.57 15.07 22.72
CA ASN A 4 -14.58 14.12 22.27
C ASN A 4 -13.94 12.85 21.70
N VAL A 5 -12.78 12.98 21.06
CA VAL A 5 -12.01 11.84 20.52
C VAL A 5 -11.37 11.06 21.66
N ASP A 6 -10.76 11.75 22.64
CA ASP A 6 -10.13 11.11 23.79
C ASP A 6 -11.13 10.24 24.57
N LYS A 7 -12.33 10.78 24.84
CA LYS A 7 -13.42 10.04 25.50
C LYS A 7 -13.93 8.85 24.68
N ALA A 8 -13.94 8.97 23.35
CA ALA A 8 -14.35 7.86 22.47
C ALA A 8 -13.32 6.72 22.47
N VAL A 9 -12.03 7.05 22.58
CA VAL A 9 -10.95 6.06 22.69
C VAL A 9 -10.95 5.40 24.06
N PHE A 10 -10.90 6.20 25.14
CA PHE A 10 -10.97 5.73 26.52
C PHE A 10 -11.90 6.62 27.35
N PRO A 11 -12.88 6.07 28.09
CA PRO A 11 -13.16 4.64 28.30
C PRO A 11 -14.11 4.02 27.24
N GLY A 12 -14.37 4.71 26.12
CA GLY A 12 -15.39 4.33 25.14
C GLY A 12 -15.18 2.95 24.49
N LEU A 13 -14.11 2.79 23.70
CA LEU A 13 -13.83 1.56 22.96
C LEU A 13 -12.69 0.73 23.53
N GLN A 14 -11.67 1.38 24.10
CA GLN A 14 -10.44 0.72 24.54
C GLN A 14 -10.31 0.77 26.06
N GLY A 15 -9.60 -0.23 26.60
CA GLY A 15 -9.19 -0.30 28.01
C GLY A 15 -7.82 0.32 28.25
N GLY A 16 -6.90 -0.44 28.85
CA GLY A 16 -5.55 0.04 29.15
C GLY A 16 -4.70 0.25 27.87
N PRO A 17 -3.90 1.33 27.79
CA PRO A 17 -3.06 1.60 26.63
C PRO A 17 -1.88 0.61 26.51
N HIS A 18 -1.51 0.26 25.29
CA HIS A 18 -0.35 -0.59 25.00
C HIS A 18 0.94 0.24 25.00
N MET A 19 1.46 0.53 26.20
CA MET A 19 2.59 1.45 26.38
C MET A 19 3.84 1.10 25.59
N HIS A 20 4.14 -0.19 25.40
CA HIS A 20 5.29 -0.62 24.59
C HIS A 20 5.15 -0.24 23.11
N THR A 21 3.94 -0.35 22.54
CA THR A 21 3.63 0.10 21.18
C THR A 21 3.71 1.62 21.09
N LEU A 22 3.19 2.33 22.09
CA LEU A 22 3.25 3.80 22.13
C LEU A 22 4.70 4.30 22.12
N THR A 23 5.59 3.68 22.89
CA THR A 23 7.03 3.99 22.89
C THR A 23 7.67 3.73 21.53
N ALA A 24 7.34 2.61 20.87
CA ALA A 24 7.86 2.31 19.54
C ALA A 24 7.38 3.32 18.48
N ILE A 25 6.11 3.75 18.56
CA ILE A 25 5.56 4.79 17.67
C ILE A 25 6.30 6.11 17.89
N ALA A 26 6.62 6.48 19.13
CA ALA A 26 7.39 7.70 19.40
C ALA A 26 8.78 7.69 18.74
N VAL A 27 9.46 6.54 18.76
CA VAL A 27 10.74 6.36 18.06
C VAL A 27 10.55 6.48 16.54
N ALA A 28 9.55 5.80 15.97
CA ALA A 28 9.26 5.86 14.54
C ALA A 28 8.90 7.28 14.07
N LEU A 29 8.19 8.07 14.90
CA LEU A 29 7.89 9.47 14.61
C LEU A 29 9.14 10.35 14.66
N ALA A 30 10.06 10.10 15.61
CA ALA A 30 11.34 10.80 15.67
C ALA A 30 12.21 10.50 14.43
N GLU A 31 12.24 9.25 13.97
CA GLU A 31 12.91 8.88 12.72
C GLU A 31 12.25 9.53 11.49
N ALA A 32 10.91 9.60 11.46
CA ALA A 32 10.16 10.20 10.37
C ALA A 32 10.40 11.72 10.20
N ASP A 33 10.80 12.42 11.27
CA ASP A 33 11.11 13.86 11.27
C ASP A 33 12.56 14.17 10.81
N THR A 34 13.35 13.13 10.50
CA THR A 34 14.73 13.31 10.03
C THR A 34 14.78 13.77 8.55
N PRO A 35 15.77 14.61 8.16
CA PRO A 35 15.99 14.97 6.76
C PRO A 35 16.23 13.74 5.85
N GLU A 36 16.86 12.70 6.39
CA GLU A 36 17.12 11.44 5.72
C GLU A 36 15.82 10.71 5.38
N PHE A 37 14.85 10.68 6.30
CA PHE A 37 13.54 10.10 6.03
C PHE A 37 12.76 10.89 4.98
N VAL A 38 12.86 12.22 4.99
CA VAL A 38 12.26 13.07 3.94
C VAL A 38 12.87 12.74 2.57
N ALA A 39 14.19 12.55 2.49
CA ALA A 39 14.85 12.14 1.25
C ALA A 39 14.40 10.74 0.81
N TYR A 40 14.30 9.80 1.74
CA TYR A 40 13.78 8.46 1.51
C TYR A 40 12.35 8.47 0.95
N ALA A 41 11.44 9.22 1.58
CA ALA A 41 10.05 9.32 1.14
C ALA A 41 9.93 9.90 -0.28
N LYS A 42 10.74 10.91 -0.62
CA LYS A 42 10.82 11.45 -1.99
C LYS A 42 11.34 10.41 -2.97
N GLN A 43 12.34 9.61 -2.57
CA GLN A 43 12.90 8.55 -3.40
C GLN A 43 11.86 7.44 -3.68
N ILE A 44 11.00 7.09 -2.72
CA ILE A 44 9.88 6.15 -2.95
C ILE A 44 8.99 6.63 -4.08
N VAL A 45 8.51 7.89 -4.01
CA VAL A 45 7.61 8.43 -5.04
C VAL A 45 8.31 8.51 -6.39
N LYS A 46 9.59 8.92 -6.42
CA LYS A 46 10.39 8.94 -7.66
C LYS A 46 10.49 7.53 -8.28
N ASN A 47 10.76 6.52 -7.46
CA ASN A 47 10.86 5.13 -7.93
C ASN A 47 9.51 4.63 -8.46
N ALA A 48 8.42 4.92 -7.76
CA ALA A 48 7.08 4.53 -8.18
C ALA A 48 6.69 5.16 -9.53
N LYS A 49 7.05 6.44 -9.76
CA LYS A 49 6.84 7.12 -11.05
C LYS A 49 7.61 6.45 -12.19
N VAL A 50 8.90 6.19 -11.99
CA VAL A 50 9.73 5.51 -12.99
C VAL A 50 9.20 4.11 -13.28
N LEU A 51 8.80 3.36 -12.25
CA LEU A 51 8.20 2.03 -12.44
C LEU A 51 6.89 2.10 -13.23
N ALA A 52 6.02 3.06 -12.92
CA ALA A 52 4.76 3.25 -13.64
C ALA A 52 4.99 3.60 -15.13
N GLU A 53 5.92 4.50 -15.42
CA GLU A 53 6.32 4.85 -16.78
C GLU A 53 6.81 3.61 -17.55
N LYS A 54 7.68 2.80 -16.93
CA LYS A 54 8.18 1.58 -17.56
C LYS A 54 7.08 0.55 -17.79
N LEU A 55 6.16 0.37 -16.85
CA LEU A 55 5.02 -0.54 -17.04
C LEU A 55 4.13 -0.09 -18.21
N LEU A 56 3.90 1.20 -18.38
CA LEU A 56 3.17 1.74 -19.54
C LEU A 56 3.92 1.50 -20.86
N GLU A 57 5.24 1.69 -20.88
CA GLU A 57 6.10 1.37 -22.04
C GLU A 57 6.02 -0.11 -22.43
N TYR A 58 5.90 -1.02 -21.45
CA TYR A 58 5.71 -2.45 -21.67
C TYR A 58 4.28 -2.84 -22.08
N GLY A 59 3.37 -1.88 -22.23
CA GLY A 59 2.00 -2.12 -22.67
C GLY A 59 1.03 -2.51 -21.55
N PHE A 60 1.44 -2.41 -20.28
CA PHE A 60 0.51 -2.61 -19.17
C PHE A 60 -0.45 -1.43 -19.05
N ASN A 61 -1.71 -1.74 -18.79
CA ASN A 61 -2.73 -0.73 -18.53
C ASN A 61 -2.73 -0.37 -17.04
N LEU A 62 -2.41 0.87 -16.70
CA LEU A 62 -2.51 1.37 -15.33
C LEU A 62 -3.86 2.08 -15.13
N SER A 63 -4.55 1.80 -14.02
CA SER A 63 -5.92 2.30 -13.79
C SER A 63 -6.05 3.82 -13.83
N SER A 64 -4.97 4.55 -13.48
CA SER A 64 -4.88 6.00 -13.48
C SER A 64 -3.92 6.54 -14.55
N GLY A 65 -3.32 5.67 -15.38
CA GLY A 65 -2.28 6.06 -16.33
C GLY A 65 -0.93 6.45 -15.71
N GLY A 66 -0.72 6.18 -14.42
CA GLY A 66 0.49 6.57 -13.68
C GLY A 66 0.30 6.48 -12.17
N THR A 67 1.22 7.07 -11.40
CA THR A 67 1.07 7.22 -9.93
C THR A 67 1.72 8.52 -9.44
N ASP A 68 1.11 9.11 -8.40
CA ASP A 68 1.67 10.25 -7.67
C ASP A 68 2.08 9.90 -6.23
N ASN A 69 1.97 8.63 -5.86
CA ASN A 69 2.31 8.15 -4.52
C ASN A 69 3.15 6.86 -4.62
N HIS A 70 3.12 6.04 -3.57
CA HIS A 70 3.96 4.86 -3.43
C HIS A 70 3.37 3.57 -4.03
N LEU A 71 2.17 3.61 -4.61
CA LEU A 71 1.47 2.43 -5.13
C LEU A 71 1.11 2.58 -6.62
N ILE A 72 1.02 1.46 -7.32
CA ILE A 72 0.62 1.40 -8.73
C ILE A 72 -0.49 0.36 -8.86
N LEU A 73 -1.58 0.71 -9.55
CA LEU A 73 -2.68 -0.21 -9.81
C LEU A 73 -2.70 -0.61 -11.28
N ILE A 74 -2.39 -1.87 -11.56
CA ILE A 74 -2.38 -2.45 -12.90
C ILE A 74 -3.74 -3.10 -13.17
N ASP A 75 -4.41 -2.67 -14.23
CA ASP A 75 -5.65 -3.30 -14.70
C ASP A 75 -5.34 -4.44 -15.66
N LEU A 76 -5.39 -5.66 -15.13
CA LEU A 76 -5.15 -6.87 -15.89
C LEU A 76 -6.38 -7.33 -16.69
N ARG A 77 -7.58 -6.79 -16.49
CA ARG A 77 -8.81 -7.32 -17.13
C ARG A 77 -8.82 -7.22 -18.66
N ARG A 78 -8.01 -6.32 -19.23
CA ARG A 78 -7.89 -6.11 -20.68
C ARG A 78 -6.86 -7.02 -21.34
N ASP A 79 -6.03 -7.69 -20.56
CA ASP A 79 -4.98 -8.56 -21.05
C ASP A 79 -5.49 -10.02 -20.99
N ASP A 80 -5.65 -10.65 -22.15
CA ASP A 80 -6.09 -12.04 -22.25
C ASP A 80 -4.94 -13.04 -21.99
N SER A 81 -3.69 -12.58 -21.92
CA SER A 81 -2.51 -13.46 -21.80
C SER A 81 -2.45 -14.16 -20.44
N TRP A 82 -2.54 -13.41 -19.33
CA TRP A 82 -2.55 -13.98 -17.97
C TRP A 82 -3.87 -14.67 -17.62
N ARG A 83 -5.01 -14.25 -18.22
CA ARG A 83 -6.32 -14.87 -17.97
C ARG A 83 -6.33 -16.34 -18.37
N ARG A 84 -5.63 -16.71 -19.44
CA ARG A 84 -5.54 -18.10 -19.88
C ARG A 84 -4.78 -18.96 -18.87
N GLU A 85 -3.68 -18.45 -18.31
CA GLU A 85 -2.93 -19.13 -17.24
C GLU A 85 -3.74 -19.21 -15.93
N ALA A 86 -4.39 -18.13 -15.52
CA ALA A 86 -5.25 -18.12 -14.33
C ALA A 86 -6.47 -19.06 -14.46
N LEU A 87 -7.12 -19.09 -15.64
CA LEU A 87 -8.21 -20.03 -15.93
C LEU A 87 -7.73 -21.47 -16.03
N GLN A 88 -6.51 -21.72 -16.52
CA GLN A 88 -5.93 -23.06 -16.58
C GLN A 88 -5.64 -23.60 -15.17
N ILE A 89 -5.14 -22.77 -14.26
CA ILE A 89 -4.92 -23.12 -12.85
C ILE A 89 -6.26 -23.34 -12.12
N ALA A 90 -7.26 -22.50 -12.36
CA ALA A 90 -8.60 -22.66 -11.79
C ALA A 90 -9.32 -23.93 -12.30
N ARG A 91 -9.10 -24.32 -13.57
CA ARG A 91 -9.62 -25.58 -14.12
C ARG A 91 -8.93 -26.81 -13.54
N CYS A 92 -7.63 -26.72 -13.23
CA CYS A 92 -6.88 -27.81 -12.58
C CYS A 92 -7.28 -28.06 -11.12
N THR A 93 -7.84 -27.06 -10.43
CA THR A 93 -8.31 -27.18 -9.03
C THR A 93 -9.75 -27.68 -8.92
N ASN A 94 -10.56 -27.51 -9.97
CA ASN A 94 -11.96 -27.97 -10.00
C ASN A 94 -12.14 -29.41 -10.53
N GLY A 95 -11.05 -30.17 -10.66
CA GLY A 95 -11.04 -31.57 -11.12
C GLY A 95 -10.34 -32.54 -10.16
N ARG A 96 -10.09 -32.13 -8.91
CA ARG A 96 -9.54 -32.99 -7.86
C ARG A 96 -10.22 -32.74 -6.52
N VAL A 97 -11.52 -33.05 -6.46
CA VAL A 97 -12.20 -33.75 -5.35
C VAL A 97 -13.25 -34.65 -5.96
#